data_AF-A0A2T0U2V0-F1
#
_entry.id   AF-A0A2T0U2V0-F1
#
_cell.length_a   1.000
_cell.length_b   1.000
_cell.length_c   1.000
_cell.angle_alpha   90.00
_cell.angle_beta   90.00
_cell.angle_gamma   90.00
#
_symmetry.space_group_name_H-M   'P 1'
#
loop_
_entity.id
_entity.type
_entity.pdbx_description
1 polymer ?
#
loop_
_entity_poly.entity_id
_entity_poly.type
_entity_poly.pdbx_seq_one_letter_code
_entity_poly.pdbx_strand_id
1 'polypeptide(L)'
;MDHVALRSSGLRLDNEVRLGWWLVVEGQEGPDRLVAGPFPDRSGAGWAAAVRGDDDEPVRPVYGVRRADGGLHRRPSPEDLAWLAHLGDQLDRLPEDRAGEPAEDDPLTTLLVEVTAALAESGLPLWDATGAGSALGGACLAVETALDGVVVSWRQHDRMSVDQVHGAETDAVVQRVMNSALGDVLLVRGFDVETLGGVAGGCVVRPGA
;
A
#
# COMPACT_ATOMS: atom_id res chain seq x y z
N MET A 1 19.88 23.03 20.95
CA MET A 1 19.84 21.56 20.82
C MET A 1 19.64 21.35 19.35
N ASP A 2 20.77 21.31 18.64
CA ASP A 2 20.83 21.66 17.22
C ASP A 2 20.85 20.38 16.41
N HIS A 3 19.81 20.19 15.61
CA HIS A 3 19.70 19.06 14.68
C HIS A 3 20.66 19.29 13.51
N VAL A 4 21.75 18.52 13.48
CA VAL A 4 22.63 18.40 12.31
C VAL A 4 21.88 17.61 11.24
N ALA A 5 21.42 18.32 10.21
CA ALA A 5 20.98 17.72 8.96
C ALA A 5 22.17 17.03 8.28
N LEU A 6 22.14 15.70 8.20
CA LEU A 6 23.11 14.92 7.44
C LEU A 6 22.87 15.19 5.94
N ARG A 7 23.59 16.16 5.40
CA ARG A 7 23.75 16.31 3.95
C ARG A 7 24.61 15.15 3.44
N SER A 8 24.01 14.30 2.60
CA SER A 8 24.70 13.26 1.85
C SER A 8 25.81 13.92 1.02
N SER A 9 27.03 13.82 1.53
CA SER A 9 28.25 14.35 0.89
C SER A 9 28.87 13.21 0.13
N GLY A 10 28.97 13.36 -1.19
CA GLY A 10 29.53 12.35 -2.09
C GLY A 10 30.96 11.96 -1.70
N LEU A 11 31.18 10.66 -1.63
CA LEU A 11 32.53 10.10 -1.73
C LEU A 11 32.80 9.82 -3.21
N ARG A 12 34.10 9.86 -3.57
CA ARG A 12 34.66 9.53 -4.88
C ARG A 12 35.78 8.52 -4.62
N LEU A 13 35.58 7.26 -4.99
CA LEU A 13 36.56 6.18 -4.97
C LEU A 13 36.47 5.42 -6.30
N ASP A 14 37.59 5.17 -6.97
CA ASP A 14 37.73 4.63 -8.34
C ASP A 14 37.23 3.18 -8.57
N ASN A 15 36.26 2.72 -7.78
CA ASN A 15 35.43 1.53 -8.02
C ASN A 15 34.14 1.64 -7.19
N GLU A 16 33.41 2.74 -7.38
CA GLU A 16 32.39 3.18 -6.43
C GLU A 16 31.10 2.36 -6.53
N VAL A 17 30.81 1.63 -5.46
CA VAL A 17 29.53 0.98 -5.21
C VAL A 17 28.45 2.06 -5.08
N ARG A 18 27.81 2.41 -6.21
CA ARG A 18 26.82 3.49 -6.28
C ARG A 18 25.41 2.94 -6.11
N LEU A 19 24.83 3.19 -4.93
CA LEU A 19 23.40 3.02 -4.69
C LEU A 19 22.64 4.17 -5.34
N GLY A 20 21.56 3.85 -6.05
CA GLY A 20 20.68 4.87 -6.63
C GLY A 20 19.73 4.28 -7.65
N TRP A 21 19.07 5.15 -8.40
CA TRP A 21 18.20 4.76 -9.48
C TRP A 21 18.99 4.52 -10.77
N TRP A 22 18.82 3.36 -11.38
CA TRP A 22 19.47 2.98 -12.63
C TRP A 22 18.42 2.72 -13.70
N LEU A 23 18.76 3.04 -14.94
CA LEU A 23 17.96 2.61 -16.08
C LEU A 23 18.47 1.27 -16.55
N VAL A 24 17.55 0.32 -16.72
CA VAL A 24 17.85 -0.99 -17.28
C VAL A 24 16.97 -1.27 -18.49
N VAL A 25 17.53 -1.98 -19.45
CA VAL A 25 16.78 -2.71 -20.47
C VAL A 25 16.68 -4.15 -20.02
N GLU A 26 15.47 -4.71 -20.08
CA GLU A 26 15.22 -6.11 -19.78
C GLU A 26 15.84 -6.99 -20.88
N GLY A 27 16.74 -7.89 -20.47
CA GLY A 27 17.34 -8.84 -21.40
C GLY A 27 16.32 -9.91 -21.76
N GLN A 28 16.00 -10.06 -23.05
CA GLN A 28 15.03 -11.08 -23.51
C GLN A 28 15.45 -12.51 -23.14
N GLU A 29 16.77 -12.79 -23.09
CA GLU A 29 17.34 -14.10 -22.76
C GLU A 29 18.56 -13.99 -21.81
N GLY A 30 18.73 -12.85 -21.12
CA GLY A 30 19.94 -12.55 -20.35
C GLY A 30 19.70 -11.54 -19.23
N PRO A 31 20.75 -11.23 -18.43
CA PRO A 31 20.62 -10.29 -17.32
C PRO A 31 20.27 -8.88 -17.82
N ASP A 32 19.48 -8.15 -17.03
CA ASP A 32 19.18 -6.72 -17.24
C ASP A 32 20.45 -5.94 -17.57
N ARG A 33 20.41 -5.18 -18.67
CA ARG A 33 21.52 -4.34 -19.11
C ARG A 33 21.35 -2.93 -18.56
N LEU A 34 22.31 -2.45 -17.77
CA LEU A 34 22.32 -1.07 -17.27
C LEU A 34 22.66 -0.12 -18.42
N VAL A 35 21.83 0.91 -18.62
CA VAL A 35 22.01 1.90 -19.69
C VAL A 35 22.32 3.31 -19.19
N ALA A 36 21.90 3.68 -17.98
CA ALA A 36 22.25 4.97 -17.37
C ALA A 36 22.09 4.96 -15.84
N GLY A 37 22.70 5.93 -15.15
CA GLY A 37 22.57 6.15 -13.71
C GLY A 37 23.91 6.39 -12.99
N PRO A 38 23.89 6.55 -11.66
CA PRO A 38 22.69 6.61 -10.83
C PRO A 38 21.98 7.97 -10.96
N PHE A 39 20.65 7.95 -10.97
CA PHE A 39 19.80 9.13 -10.80
C PHE A 39 19.50 9.33 -9.30
N PRO A 40 19.35 10.58 -8.84
CA PRO A 40 19.14 10.88 -7.43
C PRO A 40 17.75 10.46 -6.92
N ASP A 41 16.74 10.41 -7.79
CA ASP A 41 15.36 10.10 -7.42
C ASP A 41 14.61 9.35 -8.54
N ARG A 42 13.47 8.73 -8.18
CA ARG A 42 12.63 7.94 -9.10
C ARG A 42 12.09 8.76 -10.24
N SER A 43 11.73 10.02 -9.97
CA SER A 43 11.13 10.92 -10.96
C SER A 43 12.12 11.25 -12.06
N GLY A 44 13.35 11.64 -11.72
CA GLY A 44 14.43 11.92 -12.67
C GLY A 44 14.81 10.69 -13.48
N ALA A 45 14.82 9.52 -12.86
CA ALA A 45 15.00 8.26 -13.59
C ALA A 45 13.83 7.98 -14.55
N GLY A 46 12.59 8.17 -14.11
CA GLY A 46 11.39 7.99 -14.93
C GLY A 46 11.36 8.92 -16.15
N TRP A 47 11.69 10.21 -15.97
CA TRP A 47 11.85 11.15 -17.08
C TRP A 47 12.93 10.70 -18.06
N ALA A 48 14.08 10.26 -17.55
CA ALA A 48 15.17 9.78 -18.38
C ALA A 48 14.84 8.45 -19.10
N ALA A 49 13.98 7.61 -18.52
CA ALA A 49 13.45 6.40 -19.14
C ALA A 49 12.50 6.77 -20.30
N ALA A 50 11.55 7.67 -20.08
CA ALA A 50 10.58 8.09 -21.09
C ALA A 50 11.22 8.77 -22.32
N VAL A 51 12.37 9.44 -22.16
CA VAL A 51 13.11 10.04 -23.28
C VAL A 51 13.98 9.02 -24.03
N ARG A 52 14.40 7.94 -23.37
CA ARG A 52 15.35 6.96 -23.92
C ARG A 52 14.70 5.69 -24.46
N GLY A 53 13.66 5.20 -23.79
CA GLY A 53 12.95 4.01 -24.22
C GLY A 53 12.19 4.29 -25.50
N ASP A 54 12.16 3.31 -26.37
CA ASP A 54 11.18 3.19 -27.45
C ASP A 54 10.37 1.91 -27.24
N ASP A 55 9.38 1.68 -28.10
CA ASP A 55 8.50 0.52 -27.98
C ASP A 55 9.22 -0.83 -28.18
N ASP A 56 10.37 -0.81 -28.87
CA ASP A 56 11.16 -2.01 -29.21
C ASP A 56 12.18 -2.37 -28.11
N GLU A 57 12.67 -1.38 -27.35
CA GLU A 57 13.61 -1.54 -26.24
C GLU A 57 13.15 -0.74 -25.00
N PRO A 58 12.15 -1.24 -24.25
CA PRO A 58 11.63 -0.52 -23.09
C PRO A 58 12.69 -0.40 -21.99
N VAL A 59 12.95 0.84 -21.60
CA VAL A 59 13.86 1.18 -20.51
C VAL A 59 13.04 1.45 -19.26
N ARG A 60 13.42 0.84 -18.12
CA ARG A 60 12.75 1.08 -16.84
C ARG A 60 13.70 1.47 -15.72
N PRO A 61 13.25 2.32 -14.77
CA PRO A 61 14.02 2.66 -13.59
C PRO A 61 14.02 1.50 -12.58
N VAL A 62 15.18 1.18 -12.02
CA VAL A 62 15.39 0.16 -10.98
C VAL A 62 16.33 0.71 -9.92
N TYR A 63 15.94 0.60 -8.65
CA TYR A 63 16.78 1.01 -7.54
C TYR A 63 17.76 -0.10 -7.15
N GLY A 64 19.02 0.25 -6.93
CA GLY A 64 20.01 -0.74 -6.53
C GLY A 64 21.44 -0.26 -6.59
N VAL A 65 22.33 -1.24 -6.42
CA VAL A 65 23.77 -1.06 -6.36
C VAL A 65 24.40 -1.65 -7.61
N ARG A 66 25.12 -0.83 -8.38
CA ARG A 66 25.92 -1.33 -9.50
C ARG A 66 27.09 -2.17 -8.98
N ARG A 67 27.21 -3.39 -9.51
CA ARG A 67 28.31 -4.32 -9.25
C ARG A 67 29.50 -4.03 -10.17
N ALA A 68 30.67 -4.53 -9.78
CA ALA A 68 31.91 -4.39 -10.55
C ALA A 68 31.88 -5.11 -11.91
N ASP A 69 31.07 -6.16 -12.04
CA ASP A 69 30.81 -6.89 -13.30
C ASP A 69 29.89 -6.13 -14.27
N GLY A 70 29.41 -4.95 -13.88
CA GLY A 70 28.47 -4.13 -14.66
C GLY A 70 27.00 -4.45 -14.40
N GLY A 71 26.67 -5.50 -13.63
CA GLY A 71 25.31 -5.86 -13.28
C GLY A 71 24.70 -5.00 -12.16
N LEU A 72 23.39 -5.13 -11.95
CA LEU A 72 22.67 -4.42 -10.89
C LEU A 72 22.24 -5.39 -9.79
N HIS A 73 22.65 -5.11 -8.56
CA HIS A 73 22.05 -5.74 -7.39
C HIS A 73 20.84 -4.89 -6.96
N ARG A 74 19.63 -5.37 -7.28
CA ARG A 74 18.39 -4.69 -6.91
C ARG A 74 18.28 -4.56 -5.39
N ARG A 75 17.73 -3.42 -4.94
CA ARG A 75 17.43 -3.17 -3.54
C ARG A 75 16.01 -2.59 -3.45
N PRO A 76 15.29 -2.78 -2.34
CA PRO A 76 14.07 -2.03 -2.09
C PRO A 76 14.33 -0.53 -2.24
N SER A 77 13.48 0.14 -3.02
CA SER A 77 13.59 1.58 -3.20
C SER A 77 13.16 2.34 -1.93
N PRO A 78 13.56 3.61 -1.77
CA PRO A 78 13.03 4.46 -0.70
C PRO A 78 11.50 4.50 -0.71
N GLU A 79 10.87 4.48 -1.88
CA GLU A 79 9.44 4.45 -2.10
C GLU A 79 8.83 3.10 -1.67
N ASP A 80 9.47 1.97 -1.96
CA ASP A 80 9.03 0.65 -1.48
C ASP A 80 9.09 0.60 0.05
N LEU A 81 10.16 1.13 0.65
CA LEU A 81 10.32 1.19 2.10
C LEU A 81 9.29 2.12 2.74
N ALA A 82 9.00 3.26 2.13
CA ALA A 82 7.96 4.18 2.59
C ALA A 82 6.57 3.55 2.49
N TRP A 83 6.30 2.79 1.42
CA TRP A 83 5.08 2.01 1.27
C TRP A 83 4.94 0.94 2.36
N LEU A 84 5.99 0.15 2.62
CA LEU A 84 5.97 -0.86 3.68
C LEU A 84 5.76 -0.25 5.08
N ALA A 85 6.38 0.91 5.34
CA ALA A 85 6.15 1.65 6.59
C ALA A 85 4.69 2.11 6.71
N HIS A 86 4.13 2.68 5.63
CA HIS A 86 2.74 3.09 5.61
C HIS A 86 1.76 1.93 5.82
N LEU A 87 2.03 0.77 5.20
CA LEU A 87 1.24 -0.44 5.38
C LEU A 87 1.32 -0.95 6.83
N GLY A 88 2.50 -0.93 7.44
CA GLY A 88 2.69 -1.21 8.87
C GLY A 88 1.82 -0.29 9.73
N ASP A 89 1.88 1.02 9.50
CA ASP A 89 1.05 2.01 10.21
C ASP A 89 -0.46 1.79 10.02
N GLN A 90 -0.90 1.14 8.93
CA GLN A 90 -2.30 0.75 8.76
C GLN A 90 -2.64 -0.50 9.58
N LEU A 91 -1.79 -1.52 9.55
CA LEU A 91 -2.00 -2.76 10.27
C LEU A 91 -1.99 -2.55 11.79
N ASP A 92 -1.16 -1.63 12.29
CA ASP A 92 -1.10 -1.25 13.71
C ASP A 92 -2.41 -0.62 14.24
N ARG A 93 -3.33 -0.20 13.35
CA ARG A 93 -4.65 0.35 13.73
C ARG A 93 -5.69 -0.74 14.00
N LEU A 94 -5.41 -1.97 13.60
CA LEU A 94 -6.31 -3.08 13.83
C LEU A 94 -6.36 -3.39 15.33
N PRO A 95 -7.54 -3.71 15.87
CA PRO A 95 -7.66 -4.05 17.29
C PRO A 95 -6.86 -5.31 17.64
N GLU A 96 -6.16 -5.27 18.78
CA GLU A 96 -5.33 -6.37 19.29
C GLU A 96 -6.17 -7.59 19.73
N ASP A 97 -7.43 -7.40 20.14
CA ASP A 97 -8.31 -8.45 20.66
C ASP A 97 -9.01 -9.23 19.55
N ARG A 98 -8.22 -9.85 18.67
CA ARG A 98 -8.74 -10.82 17.71
C ARG A 98 -9.13 -12.08 18.48
N ALA A 99 -10.42 -12.23 18.80
CA ALA A 99 -10.93 -13.44 19.43
C ALA A 99 -10.56 -14.67 18.58
N GLY A 100 -9.62 -15.48 19.09
CA GLY A 100 -9.05 -16.60 18.36
C GLY A 100 -7.93 -16.17 17.41
N GLU A 101 -6.83 -15.64 17.96
CA GLU A 101 -5.58 -15.35 17.24
C GLU A 101 -5.27 -16.51 16.29
N PRO A 102 -5.38 -16.26 14.98
CA PRO A 102 -5.04 -17.28 14.03
C PRO A 102 -3.52 -17.52 14.05
N ALA A 103 -3.09 -18.73 13.68
CA ALA A 103 -1.66 -19.00 13.53
C ALA A 103 -1.03 -18.01 12.52
N GLU A 104 0.28 -17.79 12.62
CA GLU A 104 1.04 -16.86 11.75
C GLU A 104 0.85 -17.15 10.24
N ASP A 105 0.52 -18.41 9.90
CA ASP A 105 0.21 -18.89 8.53
C ASP A 105 -1.29 -19.09 8.26
N ASP A 106 -2.17 -18.45 9.03
CA ASP A 106 -3.61 -18.55 8.80
C ASP A 106 -4.04 -17.79 7.53
N PRO A 107 -4.76 -18.45 6.60
CA PRO A 107 -5.27 -17.81 5.39
C PRO A 107 -6.07 -16.51 5.63
N LEU A 108 -6.79 -16.38 6.75
CA LEU A 108 -7.54 -15.15 7.04
C LEU A 108 -6.62 -14.01 7.51
N THR A 109 -5.51 -14.32 8.19
CA THR A 109 -4.46 -13.34 8.49
C THR A 109 -3.81 -12.84 7.21
N THR A 110 -3.48 -13.73 6.27
CA THR A 110 -2.95 -13.32 4.95
C THR A 110 -3.95 -12.45 4.21
N LEU A 111 -5.22 -12.88 4.13
CA LEU A 111 -6.27 -12.15 3.44
C LEU A 111 -6.46 -10.74 4.02
N LEU A 112 -6.44 -10.60 5.34
CA LEU A 112 -6.54 -9.30 6.01
C LEU A 112 -5.40 -8.37 5.60
N VAL A 113 -4.15 -8.86 5.53
CA VAL A 113 -3.00 -8.05 5.10
C VAL A 113 -3.19 -7.62 3.64
N GLU A 114 -3.66 -8.53 2.77
CA GLU A 114 -3.95 -8.24 1.37
C GLU A 114 -5.06 -7.20 1.19
N VAL A 115 -6.17 -7.33 1.92
CA VAL A 115 -7.28 -6.35 1.92
C VAL A 115 -6.78 -5.00 2.45
N THR A 116 -5.99 -4.99 3.51
CA THR A 116 -5.41 -3.75 4.06
C THR A 116 -4.52 -3.06 3.04
N ALA A 117 -3.63 -3.81 2.38
CA ALA A 117 -2.78 -3.29 1.31
C ALA A 117 -3.61 -2.74 0.16
N ALA A 118 -4.62 -3.47 -0.32
CA ALA A 118 -5.48 -3.03 -1.43
C ALA A 118 -6.23 -1.72 -1.13
N LEU A 119 -6.73 -1.55 0.10
CA LEU A 119 -7.39 -0.32 0.53
C LEU A 119 -6.39 0.84 0.66
N ALA A 120 -5.24 0.60 1.30
CA ALA A 120 -4.19 1.61 1.46
C ALA A 120 -3.64 2.09 0.10
N GLU A 121 -3.40 1.18 -0.85
CA GLU A 121 -3.00 1.53 -2.23
C GLU A 121 -4.07 2.35 -2.95
N SER A 122 -5.34 2.12 -2.63
CA SER A 122 -6.48 2.86 -3.18
C SER A 122 -6.71 4.21 -2.49
N GLY A 123 -5.86 4.58 -1.51
CA GLY A 123 -5.97 5.82 -0.75
C GLY A 123 -7.09 5.80 0.31
N LEU A 124 -7.53 4.60 0.72
CA LEU A 124 -8.57 4.39 1.72
C LEU A 124 -7.94 3.93 3.05
N PRO A 125 -7.65 4.85 3.98
CA PRO A 125 -6.97 4.49 5.23
C PRO A 125 -7.88 3.67 6.14
N LEU A 126 -7.27 2.81 6.96
CA LEU A 126 -7.97 2.12 8.04
C LEU A 126 -8.35 3.10 9.15
N TRP A 127 -9.50 2.85 9.76
CA TRP A 127 -9.97 3.59 10.91
C TRP A 127 -9.03 3.34 12.10
N ASP A 128 -8.45 4.43 12.61
CA ASP A 128 -7.61 4.44 13.80
C ASP A 128 -8.47 4.40 15.07
N ALA A 129 -8.94 3.21 15.47
CA ALA A 129 -9.88 3.06 16.59
C ALA A 129 -9.30 3.48 17.95
N THR A 130 -7.99 3.29 18.13
CA THR A 130 -7.30 3.48 19.42
C THR A 130 -6.41 4.72 19.46
N GLY A 131 -6.13 5.34 18.32
CA GLY A 131 -5.21 6.48 18.22
C GLY A 131 -5.87 7.84 18.04
N ALA A 132 -5.04 8.83 17.71
CA ALA A 132 -5.43 10.23 17.58
C ALA A 132 -6.34 10.50 16.37
N GLY A 133 -6.35 9.59 15.39
CA GLY A 133 -7.24 9.62 14.23
C GLY A 133 -8.64 9.06 14.50
N SER A 134 -8.93 8.67 15.75
CA SER A 134 -10.20 8.06 16.14
C SER A 134 -11.43 8.92 15.95
N ALA A 135 -11.37 10.16 15.46
CA ALA A 135 -12.54 10.95 15.06
C ALA A 135 -12.73 11.07 13.53
N LEU A 136 -11.71 10.73 12.74
CA LEU A 136 -11.64 11.05 11.30
C LEU A 136 -12.45 10.09 10.40
N GLY A 137 -12.74 8.89 10.90
CA GLY A 137 -13.30 7.82 10.09
C GLY A 137 -12.27 7.05 9.25
N GLY A 138 -12.72 6.02 8.56
CA GLY A 138 -11.88 5.12 7.77
C GLY A 138 -12.51 3.75 7.55
N ALA A 139 -11.78 2.87 6.86
CA ALA A 139 -12.20 1.48 6.68
C ALA A 139 -11.97 0.67 7.98
N CYS A 140 -12.96 -0.10 8.39
CA CYS A 140 -12.91 -1.01 9.52
C CYS A 140 -12.81 -2.44 8.99
N LEU A 141 -11.84 -3.21 9.50
CA LEU A 141 -11.65 -4.60 9.14
C LEU A 141 -11.78 -5.46 10.39
N ALA A 142 -12.47 -6.58 10.28
CA ALA A 142 -12.53 -7.61 11.31
C ALA A 142 -12.46 -8.98 10.66
N VAL A 143 -11.62 -9.87 11.20
CA VAL A 143 -11.66 -11.29 10.83
C VAL A 143 -12.93 -11.88 11.45
N GLU A 144 -13.78 -12.49 10.62
CA GLU A 144 -15.01 -13.13 11.05
C GLU A 144 -14.99 -14.59 10.64
N THR A 145 -14.57 -15.43 11.57
CA THR A 145 -14.41 -16.88 11.36
C THR A 145 -15.73 -17.57 11.04
N ALA A 146 -16.87 -17.06 11.54
CA ALA A 146 -18.19 -17.62 11.22
C ALA A 146 -18.61 -17.38 9.76
N LEU A 147 -18.02 -16.37 9.10
CA LEU A 147 -18.25 -16.05 7.69
C LEU A 147 -17.12 -16.51 6.78
N ASP A 148 -16.08 -17.13 7.35
CA ASP A 148 -14.86 -17.57 6.67
C ASP A 148 -14.22 -16.44 5.84
N GLY A 149 -14.07 -15.25 6.47
CA GLY A 149 -13.62 -14.07 5.74
C GLY A 149 -13.27 -12.87 6.60
N VAL A 150 -12.95 -11.78 5.92
CA VAL A 150 -12.70 -10.46 6.50
C VAL A 150 -13.90 -9.56 6.23
N VAL A 151 -14.57 -9.12 7.29
CA VAL A 151 -15.64 -8.12 7.20
C VAL A 151 -15.02 -6.74 7.06
N VAL A 152 -15.46 -6.01 6.03
CA VAL A 152 -15.01 -4.67 5.71
C VAL A 152 -16.20 -3.73 5.76
N SER A 153 -16.05 -2.62 6.48
CA SER A 153 -17.07 -1.56 6.54
C SER A 153 -16.42 -0.19 6.63
N TRP A 154 -17.20 0.86 6.46
CA TRP A 154 -16.76 2.23 6.66
C TRP A 154 -17.22 2.74 8.01
N ARG A 155 -16.36 3.45 8.73
CA ARG A 155 -16.73 4.27 9.87
C ARG A 155 -16.63 5.74 9.48
N GLN A 156 -17.72 6.46 9.61
CA GLN A 156 -17.78 7.89 9.29
C GLN A 156 -17.05 8.74 10.32
N HIS A 157 -16.66 9.96 9.92
CA HIS A 157 -16.17 10.96 10.85
C HIS A 157 -17.22 11.25 11.94
N ASP A 158 -16.78 11.51 13.18
CA ASP A 158 -17.67 11.84 14.30
C ASP A 158 -18.62 13.01 14.05
N ARG A 159 -18.25 14.00 13.22
CA ARG A 159 -19.14 15.10 12.83
C ARG A 159 -20.40 14.62 12.10
N MET A 160 -20.34 13.44 11.49
CA MET A 160 -21.48 12.78 10.88
C MET A 160 -22.06 11.73 11.82
N SER A 161 -21.28 10.74 12.27
CA SER A 161 -21.86 9.61 13.01
C SER A 161 -22.29 9.95 14.45
N VAL A 162 -21.58 10.87 15.13
CA VAL A 162 -21.82 11.21 16.54
C VAL A 162 -22.59 12.53 16.64
N ASP A 163 -22.09 13.58 16.00
CA ASP A 163 -22.70 14.92 16.06
C ASP A 163 -23.93 15.03 15.16
N GLN A 164 -24.07 14.16 14.15
CA GLN A 164 -25.17 14.12 13.17
C GLN A 164 -25.49 15.51 12.59
N VAL A 165 -24.45 16.28 12.24
CA VAL A 165 -24.59 17.68 11.78
C VAL A 165 -25.50 17.80 10.55
N HIS A 166 -25.65 16.72 9.78
CA HIS A 166 -26.49 16.66 8.58
C HIS A 166 -27.73 15.74 8.73
N GLY A 167 -27.95 15.21 9.94
CA GLY A 167 -29.06 14.34 10.29
C GLY A 167 -28.88 12.87 9.89
N ALA A 168 -29.45 11.98 10.71
CA ALA A 168 -29.26 10.54 10.61
C ALA A 168 -29.62 9.91 9.26
N GLU A 169 -30.59 10.47 8.52
CA GLU A 169 -30.96 9.97 7.19
C GLU A 169 -29.84 10.23 6.16
N THR A 170 -29.25 11.42 6.17
CA THR A 170 -28.11 11.77 5.32
C THR A 170 -26.90 10.90 5.67
N ASP A 171 -26.62 10.76 6.96
CA ASP A 171 -25.50 9.96 7.45
C ASP A 171 -25.65 8.49 7.01
N ALA A 172 -26.86 7.94 7.11
CA ALA A 172 -27.20 6.60 6.62
C ALA A 172 -27.02 6.42 5.10
N VAL A 173 -27.34 7.44 4.30
CA VAL A 173 -27.10 7.41 2.84
C VAL A 173 -25.61 7.37 2.57
N VAL A 174 -24.82 8.26 3.20
CA VAL A 174 -23.37 8.31 3.02
C VAL A 174 -22.72 7.01 3.49
N GLN A 175 -23.20 6.41 4.58
CA GLN A 175 -22.72 5.12 5.09
C GLN A 175 -22.87 4.01 4.04
N ARG A 176 -24.04 3.92 3.40
CA ARG A 176 -24.27 2.95 2.31
C ARG A 176 -23.36 3.21 1.12
N VAL A 177 -23.23 4.47 0.69
CA VAL A 177 -22.35 4.84 -0.45
C VAL A 177 -20.91 4.42 -0.18
N MET A 178 -20.39 4.71 1.02
CA MET A 178 -19.02 4.35 1.37
C MET A 178 -18.83 2.83 1.47
N ASN A 179 -19.78 2.10 2.07
CA ASN A 179 -19.70 0.64 2.13
C ASN A 179 -19.74 -0.01 0.73
N SER A 180 -20.58 0.50 -0.17
CA SER A 180 -20.59 0.05 -1.58
C SER A 180 -19.26 0.36 -2.27
N ALA A 181 -18.71 1.57 -2.09
CA ALA A 181 -17.43 1.93 -2.70
C ALA A 181 -16.27 1.04 -2.21
N LEU A 182 -16.24 0.67 -0.92
CA LEU A 182 -15.26 -0.30 -0.40
C LEU A 182 -15.38 -1.65 -1.12
N GLY A 183 -16.61 -2.17 -1.24
CA GLY A 183 -16.87 -3.43 -1.93
C GLY A 183 -16.46 -3.39 -3.41
N ASP A 184 -16.81 -2.32 -4.12
CA ASP A 184 -16.48 -2.13 -5.53
C ASP A 184 -14.97 -2.04 -5.77
N VAL A 185 -14.25 -1.30 -4.92
CA VAL A 185 -12.78 -1.22 -4.99
C VAL A 185 -12.18 -2.61 -4.82
N LEU A 186 -12.60 -3.37 -3.81
CA LEU A 186 -12.06 -4.71 -3.54
C LEU A 186 -12.38 -5.69 -4.69
N LEU A 187 -13.59 -5.62 -5.25
CA LEU A 187 -13.96 -6.44 -6.41
C LEU A 187 -13.11 -6.11 -7.64
N VAL A 188 -12.88 -4.83 -7.94
CA VAL A 188 -12.00 -4.40 -9.05
C VAL A 188 -10.56 -4.81 -8.82
N ARG A 189 -10.12 -4.88 -7.55
CA ARG A 189 -8.79 -5.38 -7.16
C ARG A 189 -8.68 -6.91 -7.20
N GLY A 190 -9.76 -7.63 -7.52
CA GLY A 190 -9.76 -9.08 -7.77
C GLY A 190 -10.16 -9.94 -6.58
N PHE A 191 -10.69 -9.35 -5.51
CA PHE A 191 -11.17 -10.10 -4.34
C PHE A 191 -12.57 -10.70 -4.57
N ASP A 192 -12.85 -11.82 -3.89
CA ASP A 192 -14.22 -12.36 -3.76
C ASP A 192 -14.98 -11.59 -2.67
N VAL A 193 -16.01 -10.84 -3.07
CA VAL A 193 -16.72 -9.89 -2.22
C VAL A 193 -18.21 -10.21 -2.19
N GLU A 194 -18.76 -10.42 -1.01
CA GLU A 194 -20.20 -10.54 -0.77
C GLU A 194 -20.71 -9.35 0.07
N THR A 195 -21.71 -8.62 -0.42
CA THR A 195 -22.31 -7.51 0.31
C THR A 195 -23.17 -8.03 1.47
N LEU A 196 -22.97 -7.46 2.67
CA LEU A 196 -23.83 -7.71 3.82
C LEU A 196 -25.05 -6.77 3.74
N GLY A 197 -26.26 -7.31 3.89
CA GLY A 197 -27.49 -6.54 3.81
C GLY A 197 -27.65 -5.50 4.92
N GLY A 198 -28.47 -4.46 4.67
CA GLY A 198 -28.82 -3.42 5.65
C GLY A 198 -28.10 -2.08 5.46
N VAL A 199 -28.58 -1.03 6.13
CA VAL A 199 -28.09 0.34 5.95
C VAL A 199 -26.71 0.57 6.60
N ALA A 200 -26.39 -0.20 7.64
CA ALA A 200 -25.06 -0.25 8.27
C ALA A 200 -24.18 -1.38 7.69
N GLY A 201 -24.66 -2.09 6.66
CA GLY A 201 -24.01 -3.29 6.14
C GLY A 201 -22.72 -2.97 5.38
N GLY A 202 -21.65 -3.71 5.68
CA GLY A 202 -20.39 -3.70 4.94
C GLY A 202 -20.37 -4.78 3.84
N CYS A 203 -19.20 -5.34 3.58
CA CYS A 203 -19.04 -6.55 2.80
C CYS A 203 -18.16 -7.57 3.54
N VAL A 204 -18.22 -8.83 3.13
CA VAL A 204 -17.25 -9.85 3.51
C VAL A 204 -16.37 -10.17 2.32
N VAL A 205 -15.07 -10.24 2.56
CA VAL A 205 -14.06 -10.69 1.62
C VAL A 205 -13.63 -12.09 1.99
N ARG A 206 -13.57 -13.00 1.02
CA ARG A 206 -13.16 -14.40 1.24
C ARG A 206 -11.81 -14.71 0.61
N PRO A 207 -11.09 -15.72 1.13
CA PRO A 207 -9.90 -16.24 0.46
C PRO A 207 -10.26 -16.72 -0.95
N GLY A 208 -9.39 -16.46 -1.92
CA GLY A 208 -9.53 -17.04 -3.26
C GLY A 208 -9.48 -18.57 -3.19
N ALA A 209 -10.30 -19.23 -4.00
CA ALA A 209 -10.34 -20.69 -4.11
C ALA A 209 -9.08 -21.29 -4.75
#